data_AF-A0A3C0AFH6-F1
#
_entry.id   AF-A0A3C0AFH6-F1
#
_cell.length_a   1.000
_cell.length_b   1.000
_cell.length_c   1.000
_cell.angle_alpha   90.00
_cell.angle_beta   90.00
_cell.angle_gamma   90.00
#
_symmetry.space_group_name_H-M   'P 1'
#
loop_
_entity.id
_entity.type
_entity.pdbx_description
1 polymer ?
#
loop_
_entity_poly.entity_id
_entity_poly.type
_entity_poly.pdbx_seq_one_letter_code
_entity_poly.pdbx_strand_id
1 'polypeptide(L)'
;VKAMTLFLNLVATEPEIARVPVMVDSSKWEVIVAGLKCIQGKPIVNSISLKEGEAEFLERARLCQMYGAAVVIMAFDEEGQADTQKRKTEICERSYNLLVNELQFPPQDIIFDPNIFAVATGIDEHNNYAVDFIEATRWIRQNLP
;
A
#
# COMPACT_ATOMS: atom_id res chain seq x y z
N VAL A 1 13.77 12.81 -0.89
CA VAL A 1 14.12 12.93 0.54
C VAL A 1 13.90 14.35 1.07
N LYS A 2 14.71 15.36 0.69
CA LYS A 2 14.63 16.73 1.24
C LYS A 2 13.21 17.35 1.24
N ALA A 3 12.48 17.20 0.14
CA ALA A 3 11.13 17.74 0.03
C ALA A 3 10.15 17.08 1.01
N MET A 4 10.17 15.73 1.10
CA MET A 4 9.33 14.96 2.02
C MET A 4 9.58 15.37 3.47
N THR A 5 10.85 15.36 3.90
CA THR A 5 11.20 15.70 5.29
C THR A 5 10.87 17.16 5.63
N LEU A 6 11.10 18.10 4.71
CA LEU A 6 10.75 19.50 4.92
C LEU A 6 9.24 19.67 5.08
N PHE A 7 8.45 19.10 4.16
CA PHE A 7 7.00 19.24 4.19
C PHE A 7 6.39 18.60 5.45
N LEU A 8 6.82 17.40 5.83
CA LEU A 8 6.33 16.74 7.04
C LEU A 8 6.69 17.50 8.32
N ASN A 9 7.90 18.09 8.38
CA ASN A 9 8.28 18.94 9.51
C ASN A 9 7.42 20.22 9.56
N LEU A 10 7.07 20.81 8.42
CA LEU A 10 6.15 21.96 8.38
C LEU A 10 4.73 21.57 8.80
N VAL A 11 4.21 20.45 8.30
CA VAL A 11 2.91 19.89 8.70
C VAL A 11 2.84 19.69 10.22
N ALA A 12 3.91 19.18 10.85
CA ALA A 12 3.97 18.98 12.29
C ALA A 12 3.91 20.28 13.12
N THR A 13 4.19 21.44 12.51
CA THR A 13 4.10 22.75 13.20
C THR A 13 2.71 23.36 13.19
N GLU A 14 1.76 22.81 12.41
CA GLU A 14 0.39 23.31 12.30
C GLU A 14 -0.61 22.33 12.96
N PRO A 15 -1.11 22.63 14.17
CA PRO A 15 -1.98 21.72 14.93
C PRO A 15 -3.23 21.27 14.17
N GLU A 16 -3.84 22.14 13.35
CA GLU A 16 -5.05 21.81 12.58
C GLU A 16 -4.79 20.77 11.48
N ILE A 17 -3.56 20.68 10.99
CA ILE A 17 -3.14 19.68 10.00
C ILE A 17 -2.61 18.44 10.73
N ALA A 18 -1.79 18.61 11.77
CA ALA A 18 -1.15 17.51 12.50
C ALA A 18 -2.14 16.58 13.24
N ARG A 19 -3.42 16.97 13.38
CA ARG A 19 -4.47 16.14 13.97
C ARG A 19 -4.89 14.92 13.14
N VAL A 20 -4.57 14.89 11.83
CA VAL A 20 -4.89 13.75 10.95
C VAL A 20 -3.63 12.93 10.62
N PRO A 21 -3.77 11.61 10.39
CA PRO A 21 -2.65 10.78 9.92
C PRO A 21 -2.11 11.25 8.57
N VAL A 22 -0.82 11.02 8.32
CA VAL A 22 -0.19 11.32 7.03
C VAL A 22 0.14 10.03 6.30
N MET A 23 -0.24 9.98 5.03
CA MET A 23 0.19 8.95 4.09
C MET A 23 1.49 9.40 3.40
N VAL A 24 2.57 8.67 3.62
CA VAL A 24 3.87 8.92 2.98
C VAL A 24 3.88 8.20 1.64
N ASP A 25 3.75 8.96 0.55
CA ASP A 25 3.64 8.44 -0.81
C ASP A 25 4.95 8.58 -1.59
N SER A 26 5.56 7.44 -1.95
CA SER A 26 6.73 7.42 -2.83
C SER A 26 7.03 6.03 -3.38
N SER A 27 7.48 5.97 -4.64
CA SER A 27 8.08 4.77 -5.23
C SER A 27 9.53 4.51 -4.78
N LYS A 28 10.14 5.44 -4.02
CA LYS A 28 11.51 5.34 -3.53
C LYS A 28 11.52 5.02 -2.05
N TRP A 29 12.03 3.85 -1.68
CA TRP A 29 12.01 3.38 -0.30
C TRP A 29 12.73 4.31 0.68
N GLU A 30 13.86 4.91 0.27
CA GLU A 30 14.60 5.86 1.08
C GLU A 30 13.81 7.14 1.39
N VAL A 31 12.82 7.49 0.55
CA VAL A 31 11.90 8.61 0.80
C VAL A 31 10.85 8.23 1.83
N ILE A 32 10.29 7.01 1.74
CA ILE A 32 9.36 6.47 2.74
C ILE A 32 10.03 6.47 4.11
N VAL A 33 11.21 5.86 4.23
CA VAL A 33 11.95 5.76 5.51
C VAL A 33 12.28 7.14 6.09
N ALA A 34 12.67 8.10 5.25
CA ALA A 34 12.91 9.46 5.70
C ALA A 34 11.63 10.14 6.21
N GLY A 35 10.49 9.89 5.57
CA GLY A 35 9.19 10.41 6.03
C GLY A 35 8.75 9.79 7.35
N LEU A 36 8.87 8.48 7.50
CA LEU A 36 8.54 7.77 8.75
C LEU A 36 9.34 8.30 9.94
N LYS A 37 10.63 8.63 9.75
CA LYS A 37 11.48 9.24 10.79
C LYS A 37 11.04 10.64 11.23
N CYS A 38 10.23 11.34 10.44
CA CYS A 38 9.73 12.68 10.75
C CYS A 38 8.38 12.66 11.49
N ILE A 39 7.64 11.55 11.47
CA ILE A 39 6.26 11.49 11.95
C ILE A 39 6.23 10.93 13.38
N GLN A 40 5.58 11.64 14.30
CA GLN A 40 5.40 11.20 15.69
C GLN A 40 4.13 10.37 15.92
N GLY A 41 3.09 10.58 15.10
CA GLY A 41 1.85 9.79 15.13
C GLY A 41 1.96 8.48 14.35
N LYS A 42 0.83 7.82 14.10
CA LYS A 42 0.76 6.61 13.25
C LYS A 42 0.72 7.01 11.77
N PRO A 43 1.78 6.77 10.97
CA PRO A 43 1.77 7.06 9.54
C PRO A 43 1.11 5.94 8.74
N ILE A 44 0.79 6.24 7.48
CA ILE A 44 0.44 5.24 6.47
C ILE A 44 1.54 5.24 5.40
N VAL A 45 2.09 4.08 5.06
CA VAL A 45 3.05 3.94 3.95
C VAL A 45 2.30 3.68 2.65
N ASN A 46 2.51 4.51 1.62
CA ASN A 46 2.04 4.27 0.26
C ASN A 46 3.24 4.17 -0.69
N SER A 47 3.68 2.97 -1.06
CA SER A 47 3.15 1.64 -0.73
C SER A 47 4.27 0.60 -0.76
N ILE A 48 3.97 -0.65 -0.41
CA ILE A 48 4.83 -1.81 -0.70
C ILE A 48 4.09 -2.80 -1.60
N SER A 49 4.83 -3.70 -2.24
CA SER A 49 4.28 -4.71 -3.15
C SER A 49 5.26 -5.87 -3.32
N LEU A 50 4.83 -6.94 -3.99
CA LEU A 50 5.65 -8.11 -4.30
C LEU A 50 6.51 -7.92 -5.57
N LYS A 51 6.49 -6.75 -6.20
CA LYS A 51 7.21 -6.43 -7.45
C LYS A 51 8.69 -6.83 -7.43
N GLU A 52 9.37 -6.60 -6.32
CA GLU A 52 10.81 -6.87 -6.15
C GLU A 52 11.07 -8.23 -5.47
N GLY A 53 10.02 -9.05 -5.36
CA GLY A 53 10.03 -10.34 -4.71
C GLY A 53 9.66 -10.28 -3.23
N GLU A 54 9.42 -11.48 -2.70
CA GLU A 54 8.95 -11.71 -1.34
C GLU A 54 9.92 -11.24 -0.26
N ALA A 55 11.23 -11.43 -0.45
CA ALA A 55 12.23 -11.06 0.54
C ALA A 55 12.24 -9.55 0.81
N GLU A 56 12.23 -8.73 -0.24
CA GLU A 56 12.16 -7.27 -0.15
C GLU A 56 10.81 -6.83 0.45
N PHE A 57 9.71 -7.44 0.02
CA PHE A 57 8.37 -7.17 0.58
C PHE A 57 8.32 -7.38 2.10
N LEU A 58 8.83 -8.52 2.58
CA LEU A 58 8.86 -8.85 4.00
C LEU A 58 9.83 -7.95 4.79
N GLU A 59 10.98 -7.60 4.22
CA GLU A 59 11.91 -6.64 4.84
C GLU A 59 11.25 -5.27 5.04
N ARG A 60 10.62 -4.74 3.98
CA ARG A 60 9.92 -3.46 4.05
C ARG A 60 8.73 -3.49 5.01
N ALA A 61 7.95 -4.58 5.00
CA ALA A 61 6.83 -4.77 5.93
C ALA A 61 7.31 -4.81 7.40
N ARG A 62 8.39 -5.54 7.71
CA ARG A 62 8.98 -5.52 9.07
C ARG A 62 9.37 -4.11 9.49
N LEU A 63 9.97 -3.33 8.58
CA LEU A 63 10.34 -1.95 8.88
C LEU A 63 9.10 -1.07 9.13
N CYS A 64 8.04 -1.19 8.32
CA CYS A 64 6.76 -0.52 8.57
C CYS A 64 6.21 -0.87 9.97
N GLN A 65 6.22 -2.15 10.34
CA GLN A 65 5.78 -2.62 11.65
C GLN A 65 6.61 -2.02 12.79
N MET A 66 7.93 -1.92 12.62
CA MET A 66 8.83 -1.29 13.59
C MET A 66 8.54 0.20 13.80
N TYR A 67 8.14 0.92 12.75
CA TYR A 67 7.68 2.32 12.85
C TYR A 67 6.22 2.44 13.31
N GLY A 68 5.51 1.33 13.55
CA GLY A 68 4.10 1.33 13.90
C GLY A 68 3.18 1.84 12.78
N ALA A 69 3.62 1.78 11.52
CA ALA A 69 2.89 2.30 10.37
C ALA A 69 1.81 1.32 9.89
N ALA A 70 0.67 1.87 9.45
CA ALA A 70 -0.20 1.14 8.53
C ALA A 70 0.40 1.16 7.12
N VAL A 71 -0.02 0.24 6.25
CA VAL A 71 0.62 0.05 4.95
C VAL A 71 -0.38 -0.21 3.83
N VAL A 72 -0.20 0.51 2.73
CA VAL A 72 -0.86 0.23 1.46
C VAL A 72 -0.10 -0.87 0.74
N ILE A 73 -0.81 -1.93 0.36
CA ILE A 73 -0.30 -3.06 -0.41
C ILE A 73 -0.86 -3.00 -1.82
N MET A 74 0.00 -2.70 -2.79
CA MET A 74 -0.41 -2.70 -4.19
C MET A 74 -0.59 -4.13 -4.69
N ALA A 75 -1.62 -4.36 -5.52
CA ALA A 75 -1.76 -5.60 -6.28
C ALA A 75 -0.75 -5.64 -7.45
N PHE A 76 0.54 -5.74 -7.12
CA PHE A 76 1.68 -5.82 -8.04
C PHE A 76 2.66 -6.86 -7.49
N ASP A 77 2.95 -7.90 -8.27
CA ASP A 77 3.93 -8.93 -7.95
C ASP A 77 5.07 -9.04 -8.98
N GLU A 78 5.84 -10.12 -8.90
CA GLU A 78 6.97 -10.39 -9.80
C GLU A 78 6.57 -10.52 -11.28
N GLU A 79 5.30 -10.80 -11.57
CA GLU A 79 4.76 -10.95 -12.93
C GLU A 79 4.14 -9.65 -13.47
N GLY A 80 3.92 -8.64 -12.63
CA GLY A 80 3.41 -7.34 -13.06
C GLY A 80 2.24 -6.83 -12.23
N GLN A 81 1.57 -5.81 -12.77
CA GLN A 81 0.38 -5.22 -12.16
C GLN A 81 -0.85 -6.11 -12.39
N ALA A 82 -1.69 -6.25 -11.36
CA ALA A 82 -2.96 -6.94 -11.47
C ALA A 82 -4.03 -6.10 -12.16
N ASP A 83 -4.35 -6.45 -13.39
CA ASP A 83 -5.36 -5.81 -14.24
C ASP A 83 -6.75 -6.46 -14.13
N THR A 84 -6.82 -7.78 -14.01
CA THR A 84 -8.07 -8.56 -13.87
C THR A 84 -8.46 -8.82 -12.42
N GLN A 85 -9.76 -9.05 -12.15
CA GLN A 85 -10.26 -9.41 -10.82
C GLN A 85 -9.46 -10.58 -10.21
N LYS A 86 -9.25 -11.64 -10.99
CA LYS A 86 -8.54 -12.85 -10.54
C LYS A 86 -7.12 -12.54 -10.05
N ARG A 87 -6.36 -11.79 -10.85
CA ARG A 87 -4.99 -11.37 -10.48
C ARG A 87 -4.98 -10.49 -9.23
N LYS A 88 -5.95 -9.58 -9.11
CA LYS A 88 -6.08 -8.69 -7.95
C LYS A 88 -6.30 -9.51 -6.68
N THR A 89 -7.21 -10.48 -6.71
CA THR A 89 -7.50 -11.34 -5.55
C THR A 89 -6.33 -12.27 -5.21
N GLU A 90 -5.66 -12.88 -6.21
CA GLU A 90 -4.50 -13.76 -5.99
C GLU A 90 -3.35 -13.04 -5.29
N ILE A 91 -3.00 -11.84 -5.75
CA ILE A 91 -1.90 -11.07 -5.17
C ILE A 91 -2.26 -10.58 -3.76
N CYS A 92 -3.48 -10.06 -3.55
CA CYS A 92 -3.92 -9.61 -2.23
C CYS A 92 -3.96 -10.77 -1.22
N GLU A 93 -4.43 -11.95 -1.60
CA GLU A 93 -4.44 -13.14 -0.74
C GLU A 93 -3.02 -13.59 -0.38
N ARG A 94 -2.11 -13.67 -1.37
CA ARG A 94 -0.70 -14.01 -1.12
C ARG A 94 -0.06 -13.00 -0.17
N SER A 95 -0.23 -11.70 -0.43
CA SER A 95 0.30 -10.65 0.45
C SER A 95 -0.28 -10.72 1.86
N TYR A 96 -1.58 -10.98 2.01
CA TYR A 96 -2.21 -11.14 3.33
C TYR A 96 -1.60 -12.31 4.10
N ASN A 97 -1.44 -13.47 3.46
CA ASN A 97 -0.87 -14.65 4.10
C ASN A 97 0.57 -14.40 4.56
N LEU A 98 1.40 -13.76 3.73
CA LEU A 98 2.76 -13.38 4.09
C LEU A 98 2.79 -12.40 5.27
N LEU A 99 1.97 -11.36 5.24
CA LEU A 99 1.94 -10.34 6.29
C LEU A 99 1.37 -10.89 7.62
N VAL A 100 0.23 -11.55 7.58
CA VAL A 100 -0.50 -11.96 8.78
C VAL A 100 0.05 -13.26 9.33
N ASN A 101 0.26 -14.30 8.50
CA ASN A 101 0.68 -15.60 9.00
C ASN A 101 2.18 -15.63 9.33
N GLU A 102 3.03 -15.01 8.51
CA GLU A 102 4.49 -15.07 8.73
C GLU A 102 5.04 -13.93 9.58
N LEU A 103 4.60 -12.68 9.34
CA LEU A 103 5.08 -11.51 10.10
C LEU A 103 4.20 -11.13 11.28
N GLN A 104 3.03 -11.76 11.44
CA GLN A 104 2.05 -11.37 12.46
C GLN A 104 1.73 -9.87 12.38
N PHE A 105 1.69 -9.33 11.15
CA PHE A 105 1.34 -7.95 10.89
C PHE A 105 -0.14 -7.73 11.22
N PRO A 106 -0.52 -6.69 11.98
CA PRO A 106 -1.91 -6.49 12.36
C PRO A 106 -2.80 -6.28 11.12
N PRO A 107 -3.82 -7.13 10.88
CA PRO A 107 -4.62 -7.05 9.66
C PRO A 107 -5.37 -5.71 9.52
N GLN A 108 -5.77 -5.08 10.63
CA GLN A 108 -6.39 -3.75 10.63
C GLN A 108 -5.48 -2.62 10.12
N ASP A 109 -4.17 -2.88 10.01
CA ASP A 109 -3.17 -1.94 9.51
C ASP A 109 -2.79 -2.18 8.04
N ILE A 110 -3.44 -3.14 7.38
CA ILE A 110 -3.23 -3.50 5.98
C ILE A 110 -4.33 -2.86 5.14
N ILE A 111 -3.92 -2.04 4.16
CA ILE A 111 -4.82 -1.40 3.21
C ILE A 111 -4.49 -1.96 1.82
N PHE A 112 -5.35 -2.83 1.27
CA PHE A 112 -5.15 -3.29 -0.09
C PHE A 112 -5.54 -2.22 -1.11
N ASP A 113 -4.68 -2.01 -2.11
CA ASP A 113 -4.98 -1.27 -3.33
C ASP A 113 -5.00 -2.24 -4.52
N PRO A 114 -6.20 -2.68 -4.96
CA PRO A 114 -6.37 -3.55 -6.13
C PRO A 114 -6.09 -2.86 -7.48
N ASN A 115 -5.45 -1.70 -7.53
CA ASN A 115 -5.18 -0.87 -8.72
C ASN A 115 -6.45 -0.35 -9.40
N ILE A 116 -6.70 0.95 -9.29
CA ILE A 116 -7.68 1.67 -10.12
C ILE A 116 -7.00 2.10 -11.42
N PHE A 117 -7.43 1.54 -12.54
CA PHE A 117 -6.95 1.92 -13.88
C PHE A 117 -7.93 2.83 -14.62
N ALA A 118 -7.41 3.55 -15.62
CA ALA A 118 -8.21 4.35 -16.52
C ALA A 118 -9.11 3.46 -17.40
N VAL A 119 -10.37 3.88 -17.57
CA VAL A 119 -11.35 3.27 -18.47
C VAL A 119 -11.67 4.24 -19.62
N ALA A 120 -12.43 3.78 -20.62
CA ALA A 120 -12.79 4.57 -21.80
C ALA A 120 -11.58 5.15 -22.56
N THR A 121 -10.49 4.40 -22.59
CA THR A 121 -9.22 4.81 -23.22
C THR A 121 -9.20 4.59 -24.74
N GLY A 122 -10.26 3.99 -25.30
CA GLY A 122 -10.29 3.52 -26.69
C GLY A 122 -9.60 2.17 -26.93
N ILE A 123 -9.28 1.43 -25.85
CA ILE A 123 -8.68 0.10 -25.87
C ILE A 123 -9.68 -0.85 -25.20
N ASP A 124 -10.11 -1.90 -25.91
CA ASP A 124 -11.22 -2.76 -25.46
C ASP A 124 -10.88 -3.56 -24.20
N GLU A 125 -9.62 -3.94 -24.05
CA GLU A 125 -9.10 -4.66 -22.88
C GLU A 125 -9.28 -3.85 -21.57
N HIS A 126 -9.41 -2.52 -21.66
CA HIS A 126 -9.54 -1.65 -20.48
C HIS A 126 -10.99 -1.45 -20.02
N ASN A 127 -11.98 -1.93 -20.79
CA ASN A 127 -13.40 -1.67 -20.52
C ASN A 127 -13.86 -2.21 -19.18
N ASN A 128 -13.24 -3.30 -18.69
CA ASN A 128 -13.68 -3.98 -17.48
C ASN A 128 -12.91 -3.58 -16.21
N TYR A 129 -11.85 -2.75 -16.30
CA TYR A 129 -10.97 -2.46 -15.17
C TYR A 129 -11.66 -1.93 -13.91
N ALA A 130 -12.68 -1.07 -14.07
CA ALA A 130 -13.44 -0.57 -12.93
C ALA A 130 -14.30 -1.67 -12.28
N VAL A 131 -14.87 -2.57 -13.08
CA VAL A 131 -15.64 -3.72 -12.58
C VAL A 131 -14.70 -4.69 -11.86
N ASP A 132 -13.55 -5.00 -12.45
CA ASP A 132 -12.52 -5.85 -11.86
C ASP A 132 -12.06 -5.33 -10.49
N PHE A 133 -11.89 -4.01 -10.34
CA PHE A 133 -11.57 -3.38 -9.06
C PHE A 133 -12.70 -3.55 -8.01
N ILE A 134 -13.95 -3.29 -8.40
CA ILE A 134 -15.12 -3.38 -7.49
C ILE A 134 -15.31 -4.83 -7.03
N GLU A 135 -15.22 -5.79 -7.95
CA GLU A 135 -15.39 -7.21 -7.66
C GLU A 135 -14.24 -7.74 -6.78
N ALA A 136 -13.00 -7.34 -7.04
CA ALA A 136 -11.85 -7.66 -6.18
C ALA A 136 -12.00 -7.06 -4.78
N THR A 137 -12.46 -5.80 -4.69
CA THR A 137 -12.74 -5.14 -3.40
C THR A 137 -13.77 -5.91 -2.59
N ARG A 138 -14.87 -6.37 -3.22
CA ARG A 138 -15.89 -7.18 -2.55
C ARG A 138 -15.29 -8.49 -2.03
N TRP A 139 -14.49 -9.17 -2.85
CA TRP A 139 -13.84 -10.42 -2.47
C TRP A 139 -12.88 -10.23 -1.30
N ILE A 140 -12.00 -9.21 -1.36
CA ILE A 140 -11.03 -8.91 -0.30
C ILE A 140 -11.75 -8.70 1.04
N ARG A 141 -12.82 -7.88 1.06
CA ARG A 141 -13.59 -7.63 2.29
C ARG A 141 -14.30 -8.86 2.86
N GLN A 142 -14.61 -9.85 2.03
CA GLN A 142 -15.28 -11.08 2.45
C GLN A 142 -14.30 -12.15 2.93
N ASN A 143 -13.08 -12.16 2.42
CA ASN A 143 -12.14 -13.28 2.60
C ASN A 143 -10.89 -12.92 3.42
N LEU A 144 -10.52 -11.64 3.51
CA LEU A 144 -9.32 -11.16 4.21
C LEU A 144 -9.73 -10.29 5.41
N PRO A 145 -9.95 -10.88 6.60
CA PRO A 145 -10.46 -10.19 7.79
C PRO A 145 -9.44 -9.26 8.47
#